data_AF-A0A1E3LTX3-F1
#
_entry.id   AF-A0A1E3LTX3-F1
#
_cell.length_a   1.000
_cell.length_b   1.000
_cell.length_c   1.000
_cell.angle_alpha   90.00
_cell.angle_beta   90.00
_cell.angle_gamma   90.00
#
_symmetry.space_group_name_H-M   'P 1'
#
loop_
_entity.id
_entity.type
_entity.pdbx_description
1 polymer ?
#
loop_
_entity_poly.entity_id
_entity_poly.type
_entity_poly.pdbx_seq_one_letter_code
_entity_poly.pdbx_strand_id
1 'polypeptide(L)' 'MRPADFATIDTRLFERLLWGSLDALRIRLTDGRSVTGQPVALHRWGATGDADAEPAGEIRLIANGETLTLSYDQIADIE' A
#
# COMPACT_ATOMS: atom_id res chain seq x y z
N MET A 1 -6.47 10.67 -1.39
CA MET A 1 -7.24 9.42 -1.60
C MET A 1 -8.46 9.46 -0.70
N ARG A 2 -9.59 8.82 -1.03
CA ARG A 2 -10.75 8.81 -0.12
C ARG A 2 -10.51 7.81 1.02
N PRO A 3 -11.04 8.03 2.25
CA PRO A 3 -10.86 7.11 3.37
C PRO A 3 -11.28 5.66 3.09
N ALA A 4 -12.34 5.47 2.29
CA ALA A 4 -12.82 4.13 1.90
C ALA A 4 -11.83 3.38 0.99
N ASP A 5 -11.14 4.12 0.11
CA ASP A 5 -10.12 3.54 -0.77
C ASP A 5 -8.88 3.13 0.07
N PHE A 6 -8.50 3.95 1.07
CA PHE A 6 -7.46 3.60 2.05
C PHE A 6 -7.79 2.29 2.78
N ALA A 7 -8.96 2.23 3.42
CA ALA A 7 -9.34 1.09 4.25
C ALA A 7 -9.36 -0.22 3.44
N THR A 8 -9.79 -0.16 2.18
CA THR A 8 -9.80 -1.31 1.27
C THR A 8 -8.38 -1.80 0.97
N ILE A 9 -7.48 -0.89 0.59
CA ILE A 9 -6.08 -1.20 0.30
C ILE A 9 -5.37 -1.73 1.55
N ASP A 10 -5.58 -1.06 2.69
CA ASP A 10 -4.96 -1.43 3.97
C ASP A 10 -5.38 -2.82 4.44
N THR A 11 -6.68 -3.12 4.33
CA THR A 11 -7.23 -4.42 4.73
C THR A 11 -6.64 -5.54 3.87
N ARG A 12 -6.59 -5.36 2.54
CA ARG A 12 -5.99 -6.37 1.64
C ARG A 12 -4.52 -6.61 1.96
N LEU A 13 -3.76 -5.55 2.21
CA LEU A 13 -2.35 -5.67 2.59
C LEU A 13 -2.18 -6.37 3.93
N PHE A 14 -3.00 -6.03 4.92
CA PHE A 14 -2.97 -6.66 6.22
C PHE A 14 -3.30 -8.15 6.13
N GLU A 15 -4.39 -8.52 5.46
CA GLU A 15 -4.78 -9.92 5.26
C GLU A 15 -3.68 -10.70 4.53
N ARG A 16 -3.09 -10.11 3.50
CA ARG A 16 -2.02 -10.71 2.72
C ARG A 16 -0.74 -10.92 3.54
N LEU A 17 -0.31 -9.92 4.31
CA LEU A 17 0.90 -10.00 5.14
C LEU A 17 0.74 -10.93 6.35
N LEU A 18 -0.48 -11.02 6.90
CA LEU A 18 -0.72 -11.83 8.09
C LEU A 18 -1.08 -13.29 7.76
N TRP A 19 -1.81 -13.52 6.66
CA TRP A 19 -2.39 -14.83 6.34
C TRP A 19 -2.07 -15.33 4.92
N GLY A 20 -1.52 -14.48 4.06
CA GLY A 20 -1.18 -14.81 2.68
C GLY A 20 0.28 -15.19 2.47
N SER A 21 0.65 -15.45 1.22
CA SER A 21 2.06 -15.56 0.83
C SER A 21 2.74 -14.19 0.73
N LEU A 22 4.07 -14.19 0.85
CA LEU A 22 4.90 -13.00 0.68
C LEU A 22 5.47 -12.90 -0.74
N ASP A 23 4.83 -13.57 -1.71
CA ASP A 23 5.18 -13.44 -3.12
C ASP A 23 4.92 -12.01 -3.61
N ALA A 24 5.54 -11.67 -4.75
CA ALA A 24 5.41 -10.35 -5.34
C ALA A 24 3.94 -9.95 -5.54
N LEU A 25 3.60 -8.73 -5.10
CA LEU A 25 2.30 -8.12 -5.29
C LEU A 25 2.27 -7.38 -6.61
N ARG A 26 1.13 -7.41 -7.29
CA ARG A 26 0.87 -6.48 -8.37
C ARG A 26 0.05 -5.31 -7.85
N ILE A 27 0.58 -4.10 -8.01
CA ILE A 27 -0.02 -2.86 -7.55
C ILE A 27 -0.40 -2.04 -8.77
N ARG A 28 -1.68 -1.68 -8.87
CA ARG A 28 -2.18 -0.74 -9.88
C ARG A 28 -2.10 0.67 -9.31
N LEU A 29 -1.44 1.56 -10.04
CA LEU A 29 -1.25 2.95 -9.65
C LEU A 29 -2.42 3.83 -10.14
N THR A 30 -2.60 4.99 -9.50
CA THR A 30 -3.62 5.98 -9.88
C THR A 30 -3.40 6.60 -11.25
N ASP A 31 -2.16 6.55 -11.77
CA ASP A 31 -1.81 6.97 -13.13
C ASP A 31 -2.07 5.88 -14.20
N GLY A 32 -2.61 4.73 -13.80
CA GLY A 32 -2.94 3.60 -14.68
C GLY A 32 -1.78 2.62 -14.93
N ARG A 33 -0.57 2.90 -14.46
CA ARG A 33 0.55 1.95 -14.53
C ARG A 33 0.36 0.81 -13.53
N SER A 34 1.10 -0.28 -13.74
CA SER A 34 1.19 -1.38 -12.78
C SER A 34 2.64 -1.63 -12.40
N VAL A 35 2.86 -1.91 -11.12
CA VAL A 35 4.15 -2.31 -10.58
C VAL A 35 4.03 -3.70 -9.99
N THR A 36 5.07 -4.51 -10.11
CA THR A 36 5.15 -5.80 -9.42
C THR A 36 6.40 -5.84 -8.55
N GLY A 37 6.25 -6.18 -7.28
CA GLY A 37 7.37 -6.22 -6.33
C GLY A 37 7.03 -6.95 -5.04
N GLN A 38 8.07 -7.44 -4.36
CA GLN A 38 7.93 -8.13 -3.07
C GLN A 38 7.75 -7.10 -1.94
N PRO A 39 6.68 -7.19 -1.13
CA PRO A 39 6.48 -6.27 -0.02
C PRO A 39 7.52 -6.53 1.07
N VAL A 40 8.18 -5.47 1.54
CA VAL A 40 9.19 -5.56 2.61
C VAL A 40 8.83 -4.74 3.84
N ALA A 41 8.05 -3.67 3.68
CA ALA A 41 7.54 -2.90 4.80
C ALA A 41 6.21 -2.24 4.45
N LEU A 42 5.36 -2.14 5.45
CA LEU A 42 4.15 -1.34 5.43
C LEU A 42 4.24 -0.34 6.58
N HIS A 43 4.12 0.94 6.27
CA HIS A 43 4.01 1.96 7.30
C HIS A 43 2.67 2.67 7.19
N ARG A 44 2.02 2.82 8.34
CA ARG A 44 0.74 3.49 8.48
C ARG A 44 0.91 4.63 9.46
N TRP A 45 0.39 5.78 9.09
CA TRP A 45 0.31 6.94 9.96
C TRP A 45 -1.11 7.50 9.83
N GLY A 46 -1.86 7.37 10.92
CA GLY A 46 -2.94 8.33 11.19
C GLY A 46 -2.30 9.63 11.65
N ALA A 47 -3.02 10.75 11.59
CA ALA A 47 -2.51 11.90 12.30
C ALA A 47 -2.46 11.57 13.78
N THR A 48 -1.25 11.51 14.32
CA THR A 48 -1.02 11.50 15.75
C THR A 48 -1.73 12.72 16.35
N GLY A 49 -2.86 12.49 17.01
CA GLY A 49 -3.59 13.52 17.77
C GLY A 49 -4.67 14.31 17.02
N ASP A 50 -4.92 14.04 15.73
CA ASP A 50 -6.01 14.66 14.97
C ASP A 50 -6.94 13.57 14.44
N ALA A 51 -8.13 13.48 15.04
CA ALA A 51 -9.14 12.48 14.69
C ALA A 51 -9.78 12.74 13.32
N ASP A 52 -9.63 13.95 12.77
CA ASP A 52 -10.22 14.38 11.50
C ASP A 52 -9.24 14.29 10.34
N ALA A 53 -7.97 13.95 10.59
CA ALA A 53 -7.00 13.83 9.52
C ALA A 53 -7.22 12.56 8.68
N GLU A 54 -7.07 12.72 7.38
CA GLU A 54 -7.15 11.63 6.41
C GLU A 54 -6.10 10.54 6.71
N PRO A 55 -6.47 9.25 6.67
CA PRO A 55 -5.53 8.16 6.85
C PRO A 55 -4.48 8.15 5.75
N ALA A 56 -3.22 7.92 6.12
CA ALA A 56 -2.10 7.88 5.21
C ALA A 56 -1.11 6.75 5.54
N GLY A 57 -0.25 6.43 4.57
CA GLY A 57 0.72 5.36 4.69
C GLY A 57 1.56 5.21 3.43
N GLU A 58 2.57 4.35 3.52
CA GLU A 58 3.40 3.93 2.40
C GLU A 58 3.64 2.42 2.44
N ILE A 59 3.85 1.84 1.26
CA ILE A 59 4.40 0.50 1.10
C ILE A 59 5.80 0.59 0.49
N ARG A 60 6.69 -0.28 0.97
CA ARG A 60 8.00 -0.50 0.35
C ARG A 60 8.04 -1.87 -0.29
N LEU A 61 8.50 -1.89 -1.52
CA LEU A 61 8.63 -3.08 -2.35
C LEU A 61 10.08 -3.24 -2.83
N ILE A 62 10.50 -4.49 -3.08
CA ILE A 62 11.63 -4.77 -3.96
C ILE A 62 11.09 -5.12 -5.35
N ALA A 63 11.39 -4.29 -6.34
CA ALA A 63 11.00 -4.48 -7.73
C ALA A 63 12.25 -4.41 -8.61
N ASN A 64 12.51 -5.45 -9.42
CA ASN A 64 13.69 -5.54 -10.28
C ASN A 64 15.05 -5.31 -9.56
N GLY A 65 15.13 -5.69 -8.28
CA GLY A 65 16.34 -5.51 -7.46
C GLY A 65 16.49 -4.12 -6.82
N GLU A 66 15.55 -3.20 -7.07
CA GLU A 66 15.53 -1.86 -6.49
C GLU A 66 14.44 -1.73 -5.42
N THR A 67 14.68 -0.87 -4.43
CA THR A 67 13.65 -0.51 -3.45
C THR A 67 12.76 0.57 -4.04
N LEU A 68 11.45 0.29 -4.08
CA LEU A 68 10.43 1.24 -4.48
C LEU A 68 9.53 1.55 -3.29
N THR A 69 9.34 2.84 -3.01
CA THR A 69 8.37 3.32 -2.03
C THR A 69 7.16 3.88 -2.75
N LEU A 70 5.96 3.39 -2.42
CA LEU A 70 4.69 3.86 -2.93
C LEU A 70 3.83 4.38 -1.79
N SER A 71 3.46 5.66 -1.87
CA SER A 71 2.47 6.22 -0.96
C SER A 71 1.08 5.67 -1.31
N TYR A 72 0.22 5.50 -0.31
CA TYR A 72 -1.12 4.94 -0.50
C TYR A 72 -1.96 5.75 -1.49
N ASP A 73 -1.77 7.06 -1.56
CA ASP A 73 -2.46 7.94 -2.51
C ASP A 73 -2.06 7.73 -3.98
N GLN A 74 -0.96 7.02 -4.22
CA GLN A 74 -0.51 6.59 -5.55
C GLN A 74 -1.11 5.24 -5.93
N ILE A 75 -1.72 4.51 -5.00
CA ILE A 75 -2.25 3.16 -5.20
C ILE A 75 -3.74 3.23 -5.52
N ALA A 76 -4.14 2.67 -6.65
CA ALA A 76 -5.53 2.49 -7.03
C ALA A 76 -6.08 1.13 -6.58
N ASP A 77 -5.24 0.09 -6.60
CA ASP A 77 -5.66 -1.28 -6.30
C ASP A 77 -4.46 -2.20 -6.04
N ILE A 78 -4.72 -3.34 -5.39
CA ILE A 78 -3.74 -4.40 -5.14
C ILE A 78 -4.36 -5.75 -5.49
N GLU A 79 -3.62 -6.51 -6.30
CA GLU A 79 -3.95 -7.85 -6.81
C GLU A 79 -3.07 -8.93 -6.17
#